data_AF-K1SMI9-F1
#
_entry.id   AF-K1SMI9-F1
#
_cell.length_a   1.000
_cell.length_b   1.000
_cell.length_c   1.000
_cell.angle_alpha   90.00
_cell.angle_beta   90.00
_cell.angle_gamma   90.00
#
_symmetry.space_group_name_H-M   'P 1'
#
loop_
_entity.id
_entity.type
_entity.pdbx_description
1 polymer ?
#
loop_
_entity_poly.entity_id
_entity_poly.type
_entity_poly.pdbx_seq_one_letter_code
_entity_poly.pdbx_strand_id
1 'polypeptide(L)'
;MITDYEHTKFEDVAAVVVASYFVPWGFSTLIMMRDVGVTYPELYDKHYGLFFILLGLFSAWLTDSLAYFAGRFFGKHKMAPNISPKKTIEGAVGGAFAGVLSSVILFLVFDSKYFTVHLFTWWEIAIISLILCVIGMCGDLSASV
;
A
#
# COMPACT_ATOMS: atom_id res chain seq x y z
N MET A 1 -20.12 -26.19 18.97
CA MET A 1 -21.25 -25.38 19.48
C MET A 1 -20.62 -24.09 19.98
N ILE A 2 -20.87 -22.96 19.31
CA ILE A 2 -20.32 -21.66 19.72
C ILE A 2 -21.01 -21.29 21.04
N THR A 3 -20.23 -21.04 22.09
CA THR A 3 -20.70 -21.00 23.49
C THR A 3 -21.56 -19.77 23.84
N ASP A 4 -21.85 -18.89 22.86
CA ASP A 4 -22.54 -17.59 23.09
C ASP A 4 -23.33 -17.10 21.86
N TYR A 5 -24.13 -17.99 21.25
CA TYR A 5 -24.88 -17.68 20.02
C TYR A 5 -26.02 -16.67 20.21
N GLU A 6 -26.46 -16.40 21.45
CA GLU A 6 -27.50 -15.40 21.75
C GLU A 6 -26.99 -13.96 21.66
N HIS A 7 -25.67 -13.75 21.78
CA HIS A 7 -25.05 -12.41 21.76
C HIS A 7 -24.18 -12.14 20.53
N THR A 8 -23.84 -13.18 19.75
CA THR A 8 -23.00 -13.04 18.55
C THR A 8 -23.86 -12.74 17.33
N LYS A 9 -23.71 -11.53 16.77
CA LYS A 9 -24.38 -11.16 15.53
C LYS A 9 -23.67 -11.79 14.35
N PHE A 10 -24.38 -11.94 13.25
CA PHE A 10 -23.80 -12.40 11.97
C PHE A 10 -22.60 -11.52 11.55
N GLU A 11 -22.68 -10.21 11.83
CA GLU A 11 -21.63 -9.23 11.57
C GLU A 11 -20.32 -9.57 12.30
N ASP A 12 -20.41 -9.99 13.57
CA ASP A 12 -19.23 -10.34 14.38
C ASP A 12 -18.52 -11.58 13.80
N VAL A 13 -19.30 -12.58 13.41
CA VAL A 13 -18.76 -13.81 12.80
C VAL A 13 -18.14 -13.51 11.44
N ALA A 14 -18.80 -12.71 10.61
CA ALA A 14 -18.29 -12.30 9.31
C ALA A 14 -16.98 -11.49 9.46
N ALA A 15 -16.93 -10.55 10.41
CA ALA A 15 -15.74 -9.76 10.70
C ALA A 15 -14.56 -10.64 11.14
N VAL A 16 -14.79 -11.61 12.02
CA VAL A 16 -13.75 -12.55 12.48
C VAL A 16 -13.22 -13.41 11.32
N VAL A 17 -14.11 -13.91 10.44
CA VAL A 17 -13.69 -14.71 9.28
C VAL A 17 -12.88 -13.87 8.30
N VAL A 18 -13.32 -12.65 7.99
CA VAL A 18 -12.60 -11.74 7.10
C VAL A 18 -11.23 -11.40 7.70
N ALA A 19 -11.18 -11.00 8.97
CA ALA A 19 -9.92 -10.66 9.65
C ALA A 19 -8.96 -11.86 9.69
N SER A 20 -9.46 -13.06 9.99
CA SER A 20 -8.63 -14.28 10.11
C SER A 20 -8.09 -14.78 8.77
N TYR A 21 -8.72 -14.43 7.64
CA TYR A 21 -8.26 -14.86 6.33
C TYR A 21 -7.47 -13.77 5.60
N PHE A 22 -8.03 -12.55 5.51
CA PHE A 22 -7.43 -11.47 4.73
C PHE A 22 -6.14 -10.93 5.35
N VAL A 23 -6.07 -10.81 6.68
CA VAL A 23 -4.89 -10.26 7.34
C VAL A 23 -3.69 -11.21 7.18
N PRO A 24 -3.80 -12.52 7.51
CA PRO A 24 -2.69 -13.45 7.28
C PRO A 24 -2.32 -13.59 5.81
N TRP A 25 -3.31 -13.57 4.89
CA TRP A 25 -3.03 -13.64 3.47
C TRP A 25 -2.24 -12.41 2.99
N GLY A 26 -2.60 -11.21 3.44
CA GLY A 26 -1.84 -9.98 3.20
C GLY A 26 -0.40 -10.09 3.68
N PHE A 27 -0.16 -10.50 4.94
CA PHE A 27 1.20 -10.71 5.45
C PHE A 27 1.95 -11.83 4.72
N SER A 28 1.26 -12.88 4.25
CA SER A 28 1.87 -13.96 3.47
C SER A 28 2.44 -13.43 2.14
N THR A 29 1.79 -12.45 1.50
CA THR A 29 2.33 -11.83 0.28
C THR A 29 3.69 -11.16 0.49
N LEU A 30 3.98 -10.63 1.68
CA LEU A 30 5.30 -10.06 2.00
C LEU A 30 6.39 -11.13 2.01
N ILE A 31 6.06 -12.33 2.50
CA ILE A 31 6.97 -13.48 2.50
C ILE A 31 7.21 -13.94 1.06
N MET A 32 6.15 -14.05 0.26
CA MET A 32 6.25 -14.41 -1.15
C MET A 32 7.09 -13.40 -1.94
N MET A 33 6.91 -12.09 -1.69
CA MET A 33 7.71 -11.03 -2.32
C MET A 33 9.19 -11.10 -1.90
N ARG A 34 9.48 -11.35 -0.61
CA ARG A 34 10.85 -11.51 -0.12
C ARG A 34 11.59 -12.64 -0.85
N ASP A 35 10.93 -13.76 -1.06
CA ASP A 35 11.53 -14.98 -1.60
C ASP A 35 11.53 -15.02 -3.14
N VAL A 36 11.10 -13.95 -3.82
CA VAL A 36 10.98 -13.91 -5.28
C VAL A 36 12.31 -14.17 -6.00
N GLY A 37 13.42 -13.63 -5.49
CA GLY A 37 14.76 -13.84 -6.08
C GLY A 37 15.33 -15.24 -5.80
N VAL A 38 14.81 -15.94 -4.80
CA VAL A 38 15.17 -17.34 -4.53
C VAL A 38 14.31 -18.28 -5.36
N THR A 39 13.03 -17.94 -5.54
CA THR A 39 12.03 -18.76 -6.25
C THR A 39 12.21 -18.68 -7.76
N TYR A 40 12.57 -17.51 -8.28
CA TYR A 40 12.75 -17.26 -9.72
C TYR A 40 14.11 -16.62 -10.00
N PRO A 41 15.22 -17.35 -9.77
CA PRO A 41 16.59 -16.81 -9.87
C PRO A 41 16.99 -16.42 -11.30
N GLU A 42 16.31 -16.97 -12.31
CA GLU A 42 16.59 -16.63 -13.72
C GLU A 42 16.00 -15.27 -14.14
N LEU A 43 15.02 -14.77 -13.38
CA LEU A 43 14.32 -13.52 -13.67
C LEU A 43 14.68 -12.41 -12.68
N TYR A 44 14.85 -12.74 -11.39
CA TYR A 44 15.03 -11.74 -10.34
C TYR A 44 16.33 -11.93 -9.55
N ASP A 45 17.09 -10.85 -9.40
CA ASP A 45 18.19 -10.76 -8.44
C ASP A 45 17.67 -10.84 -6.98
N LYS A 46 18.51 -11.32 -6.06
CA LYS A 46 18.20 -11.44 -4.62
C LYS A 46 17.75 -10.12 -3.99
N HIS A 47 18.15 -8.99 -4.57
CA HIS A 47 17.83 -7.65 -4.09
C HIS A 47 16.40 -7.20 -4.42
N TYR A 48 15.74 -7.82 -5.41
CA TYR A 48 14.37 -7.46 -5.78
C TYR A 48 13.35 -7.73 -4.69
N GLY A 49 13.53 -8.80 -3.89
CA GLY A 49 12.61 -9.11 -2.81
C GLY A 49 12.56 -8.03 -1.73
N LEU A 50 13.74 -7.54 -1.32
CA LEU A 50 13.84 -6.41 -0.39
C LEU A 50 13.25 -5.13 -1.01
N PHE A 51 13.54 -4.89 -2.29
CA PHE A 51 13.01 -3.72 -3.00
C PHE A 51 11.48 -3.70 -3.02
N PHE A 52 10.80 -4.80 -3.35
CA PHE A 52 9.33 -4.84 -3.40
C PHE A 52 8.69 -4.60 -2.03
N ILE A 53 9.28 -5.14 -0.96
CA ILE A 53 8.80 -4.88 0.41
C ILE A 53 8.94 -3.39 0.74
N LEU A 54 10.11 -2.80 0.49
CA LEU A 54 10.34 -1.38 0.74
C LEU A 54 9.47 -0.50 -0.14
N LEU A 55 9.25 -0.87 -1.39
CA LEU A 55 8.37 -0.17 -2.32
C LEU A 55 6.94 -0.06 -1.76
N GLY A 56 6.37 -1.18 -1.29
CA GLY A 56 5.05 -1.20 -0.66
C GLY A 56 4.97 -0.32 0.59
N LEU A 57 5.96 -0.44 1.48
CA LEU A 57 6.01 0.34 2.73
C LEU A 57 6.18 1.85 2.49
N PHE A 58 7.15 2.24 1.65
CA PHE A 58 7.39 3.64 1.32
C PHE A 58 6.21 4.25 0.60
N SER A 59 5.62 3.52 -0.36
CA SER A 59 4.44 3.97 -1.08
C SER A 59 3.26 4.22 -0.12
N ALA A 60 3.03 3.37 0.87
CA ALA A 60 1.97 3.58 1.85
C ALA A 60 2.30 4.74 2.82
N TRP A 61 3.44 4.65 3.51
CA TRP A 61 3.78 5.60 4.57
C TRP A 61 3.95 7.03 4.09
N LEU A 62 4.60 7.23 2.94
CA LEU A 62 4.81 8.58 2.41
C LEU A 62 3.55 9.15 1.78
N THR A 63 2.71 8.30 1.18
CA THR A 63 1.38 8.72 0.70
C THR A 63 0.54 9.22 1.87
N ASP A 64 0.45 8.49 2.97
CA ASP A 64 -0.36 8.89 4.12
C ASP A 64 0.19 10.14 4.80
N SER A 65 1.52 10.20 5.00
CA SER A 65 2.19 11.34 5.62
C SER A 65 1.95 12.62 4.84
N LEU A 66 2.19 12.60 3.52
CA LEU A 66 2.04 13.79 2.70
C LEU A 66 0.59 14.07 2.32
N ALA A 67 -0.30 13.08 2.30
CA ALA A 67 -1.73 13.32 2.22
C ALA A 67 -2.24 14.09 3.45
N TYR A 68 -1.75 13.76 4.64
CA TYR A 68 -2.10 14.48 5.87
C TYR A 68 -1.59 15.92 5.85
N PHE A 69 -0.31 16.14 5.49
CA PHE A 69 0.25 17.50 5.43
C PHE A 69 -0.39 18.34 4.32
N ALA A 70 -0.45 17.82 3.09
CA ALA A 70 -1.07 18.52 1.97
C ALA A 70 -2.56 18.79 2.25
N GLY A 71 -3.27 17.84 2.84
CA GLY A 71 -4.66 18.00 3.22
C GLY A 71 -4.86 19.04 4.33
N ARG A 72 -3.93 19.15 5.29
CA ARG A 72 -4.02 20.13 6.37
C ARG A 72 -3.69 21.56 5.92
N PHE A 73 -2.71 21.73 5.03
CA PHE A 73 -2.27 23.06 4.58
C PHE A 73 -3.04 23.59 3.37
N PHE A 74 -3.41 22.71 2.44
CA PHE A 74 -4.03 23.07 1.16
C PHE A 74 -5.45 22.53 0.98
N GLY A 75 -5.96 21.74 1.93
CA GLY A 75 -7.27 21.09 1.81
C GLY A 75 -8.42 22.09 1.82
N LYS A 76 -9.01 22.30 0.65
CA LYS A 76 -10.20 23.13 0.46
C LYS A 76 -11.40 22.26 0.09
N HIS A 77 -11.19 21.19 -0.68
CA HIS A 77 -12.27 20.32 -1.16
C HIS A 77 -12.26 18.97 -0.43
N LYS A 78 -13.34 18.65 0.27
CA LYS A 78 -13.51 17.36 0.96
C LYS A 78 -13.77 16.25 -0.05
N MET A 79 -13.11 15.11 0.14
CA MET A 79 -13.21 13.97 -0.77
C MET A 79 -14.44 13.09 -0.48
N ALA A 80 -14.74 12.84 0.79
CA ALA A 80 -15.87 11.99 1.21
C ALA A 80 -16.51 12.52 2.50
N PRO A 81 -17.39 13.53 2.44
CA PRO A 81 -17.93 14.20 3.63
C PRO A 81 -18.77 13.28 4.55
N ASN A 82 -19.39 12.22 4.03
CA ASN A 82 -20.17 11.27 4.81
C ASN A 82 -19.35 10.13 5.45
N ILE A 83 -18.19 9.77 4.89
CA ILE A 83 -17.39 8.61 5.34
C ILE A 83 -16.15 9.08 6.12
N SER A 84 -15.48 10.14 5.65
CA SER A 84 -14.28 10.66 6.31
C SER A 84 -14.22 12.20 6.20
N PRO A 85 -14.73 12.94 7.20
CA PRO A 85 -14.89 14.39 7.12
C PRO A 85 -13.57 15.18 7.06
N LYS A 86 -12.43 14.52 7.29
CA LYS A 86 -11.09 15.10 7.33
C LYS A 86 -10.27 14.86 6.05
N LYS A 87 -10.69 13.97 5.14
CA LYS A 87 -9.97 13.71 3.89
C LYS A 87 -10.31 14.74 2.82
N THR A 88 -9.29 15.24 2.14
CA THR A 88 -9.41 16.26 1.09
C THR A 88 -8.81 15.76 -0.23
N ILE A 89 -9.34 16.26 -1.35
CA ILE A 89 -8.87 15.89 -2.69
C ILE A 89 -7.43 16.37 -2.89
N GLU A 90 -7.10 17.56 -2.38
CA GLU A 90 -5.74 18.09 -2.45
C GLU A 90 -4.76 17.25 -1.62
N GLY A 91 -5.22 16.71 -0.49
CA GLY A 91 -4.47 15.73 0.30
C GLY A 91 -4.22 14.45 -0.50
N ALA A 92 -5.24 13.88 -1.12
CA ALA A 92 -5.10 12.67 -1.93
C ALA A 92 -4.13 12.84 -3.11
N VAL A 93 -4.20 13.97 -3.82
CA VAL A 93 -3.29 14.27 -4.93
C VAL A 93 -1.86 14.49 -4.42
N GLY A 94 -1.69 15.25 -3.33
CA GLY A 94 -0.37 15.48 -2.72
C GLY A 94 0.28 14.20 -2.20
N GLY A 95 -0.52 13.32 -1.57
CA GLY A 95 -0.08 12.00 -1.13
C GLY A 95 0.33 11.11 -2.29
N ALA A 96 -0.51 11.00 -3.33
CA ALA A 96 -0.21 10.18 -4.50
C ALA A 96 1.07 10.65 -5.23
N PHE A 97 1.23 11.97 -5.41
CA PHE A 97 2.44 12.53 -6.00
C PHE A 97 3.69 12.17 -5.18
N ALA A 98 3.60 12.28 -3.86
CA ALA A 98 4.69 11.92 -2.96
C ALA A 98 5.03 10.43 -2.96
N GLY A 99 4.01 9.56 -2.93
CA GLY A 99 4.16 8.12 -3.00
C GLY A 99 4.86 7.69 -4.28
N VAL A 100 4.43 8.23 -5.42
CA VAL A 100 5.05 7.99 -6.73
C VAL A 100 6.49 8.50 -6.76
N LEU A 101 6.72 9.76 -6.37
CA LEU A 101 8.06 10.37 -6.41
C LEU A 101 9.05 9.59 -5.54
N SER A 102 8.65 9.24 -4.32
CA SER A 102 9.51 8.48 -3.40
C SER A 102 9.80 7.06 -3.88
N SER A 103 8.80 6.39 -4.49
CA SER A 103 8.96 5.07 -5.09
C SER A 103 9.92 5.08 -6.27
N VAL A 104 9.85 6.12 -7.12
CA VAL A 104 10.79 6.31 -8.23
C VAL A 104 12.19 6.60 -7.71
N ILE A 105 12.36 7.45 -6.70
CA ILE A 105 13.67 7.73 -6.10
C ILE A 105 14.27 6.44 -5.50
N LEU A 106 13.47 5.67 -4.76
CA LEU A 106 13.88 4.38 -4.21
C LEU A 106 14.35 3.45 -5.32
N PHE A 107 13.58 3.33 -6.40
CA PHE A 107 13.94 2.52 -7.56
C PHE A 107 15.28 2.96 -8.16
N LEU A 108 15.48 4.26 -8.43
CA LEU A 108 16.73 4.75 -9.03
C LEU A 108 17.96 4.46 -8.15
N VAL A 109 17.81 4.51 -6.82
CA VAL A 109 18.90 4.14 -5.89
C VAL A 109 19.19 2.65 -5.95
N PHE A 110 18.16 1.81 -6.02
CA PHE A 110 18.31 0.36 -6.12
C PHE A 110 18.88 -0.08 -7.46
N ASP A 111 18.36 0.49 -8.54
CA ASP A 111 18.78 0.25 -9.92
C ASP A 111 20.25 0.61 -10.14
N SER A 112 20.70 1.74 -9.60
CA SER A 112 22.10 2.18 -9.76
C SER A 112 23.11 1.40 -8.92
N LYS A 113 22.72 0.82 -7.77
CA LYS A 113 23.68 0.29 -6.78
C LYS A 113 23.58 -1.20 -6.49
N TYR A 114 22.41 -1.79 -6.71
CA TYR A 114 22.12 -3.14 -6.22
C TYR A 114 21.57 -4.08 -7.30
N PHE A 115 20.91 -3.55 -8.32
CA PHE A 115 20.40 -4.39 -9.41
C PHE A 115 21.48 -4.66 -10.45
N THR A 116 21.70 -5.94 -10.71
CA THR A 116 22.54 -6.40 -11.83
C THR A 116 21.74 -6.61 -13.10
N VAL A 117 20.44 -6.90 -12.97
CA VAL A 117 19.47 -7.07 -14.05
C VAL A 117 18.46 -5.94 -13.98
N HIS A 118 18.37 -5.13 -15.03
CA HIS A 118 17.43 -4.00 -15.12
C HIS A 118 16.11 -4.46 -15.74
N LEU A 119 15.19 -4.92 -14.89
CA LEU A 119 13.89 -5.47 -15.32
C LEU A 119 12.83 -4.41 -15.55
N PHE A 120 12.91 -3.31 -14.80
CA PHE A 120 11.92 -2.26 -14.80
C PHE A 120 12.55 -0.95 -15.23
N THR A 121 11.70 -0.08 -15.73
CA THR A 121 12.00 1.31 -16.00
C THR A 121 11.35 2.21 -14.95
N TRP A 122 11.85 3.43 -14.80
CA TRP A 122 11.35 4.37 -13.81
C TRP A 122 9.86 4.72 -14.02
N TRP A 123 9.37 4.71 -15.27
CA TRP A 123 7.97 5.03 -15.58
C TRP A 123 7.03 3.87 -15.24
N GLU A 124 7.48 2.61 -15.37
CA GLU A 124 6.70 1.44 -14.93
C GLU A 124 6.51 1.46 -13.42
N ILE A 125 7.57 1.76 -12.67
CA ILE A 125 7.50 1.93 -11.21
C ILE A 125 6.56 3.08 -10.83
N ALA A 126 6.58 4.18 -11.58
CA ALA A 126 5.68 5.30 -11.32
C ALA A 126 4.20 4.89 -11.48
N ILE A 127 3.87 4.12 -12.52
CA ILE A 127 2.50 3.60 -12.75
C ILE A 127 2.11 2.61 -11.66
N ILE A 128 2.98 1.67 -11.31
CA ILE A 128 2.73 0.68 -10.24
C ILE A 128 2.49 1.39 -8.91
N SER A 129 3.34 2.36 -8.56
CA SER A 129 3.18 3.13 -7.33
C SER A 129 1.89 3.93 -7.31
N LEU A 130 1.49 4.54 -8.44
CA LEU A 130 0.22 5.26 -8.53
C LEU A 130 -0.97 4.34 -8.24
N ILE A 131 -0.96 3.12 -8.81
CA ILE A 131 -1.99 2.12 -8.54
C ILE A 131 -2.00 1.72 -7.06
N LEU A 132 -0.82 1.47 -6.47
CA LEU A 132 -0.70 1.16 -5.04
C LEU A 132 -1.23 2.27 -4.14
N CYS A 133 -0.95 3.54 -4.48
CA CYS A 133 -1.47 4.68 -3.74
C CYS A 133 -3.00 4.74 -3.78
N VAL A 134 -3.62 4.50 -4.95
CA VAL A 134 -5.08 4.47 -5.10
C VAL A 134 -5.69 3.32 -4.30
N ILE A 135 -5.12 2.12 -4.39
CA ILE A 135 -5.57 0.96 -3.62
C ILE A 135 -5.46 1.23 -2.11
N GLY A 136 -4.34 1.80 -1.66
CA GLY A 136 -4.13 2.17 -0.25
C GLY A 136 -5.17 3.20 0.23
N MET A 137 -5.44 4.23 -0.57
CA MET A 137 -6.47 5.22 -0.26
C MET A 137 -7.87 4.61 -0.18
N CYS A 138 -8.22 3.68 -1.08
CA CYS A 138 -9.48 2.94 -1.03
C CYS A 138 -9.57 2.05 0.22
N GLY A 139 -8.48 1.37 0.58
CA GLY A 139 -8.39 0.57 1.80
C GLY A 139 -8.65 1.42 3.05
N ASP A 140 -7.98 2.56 3.18
CA ASP A 140 -8.15 3.46 4.32
C ASP A 140 -9.56 4.08 4.38
N LEU A 141 -10.20 4.33 3.23
CA LEU A 141 -11.61 4.72 3.19
C LEU A 141 -12.55 3.60 3.65
N SER A 142 -12.31 2.35 3.23
CA SER A 142 -13.14 1.21 3.62
C SER A 142 -13.07 0.90 5.11
N ALA A 143 -11.89 1.09 5.74
CA ALA A 143 -11.70 0.92 7.18
C ALA A 143 -12.29 2.07 8.01
N SER A 144 -12.69 3.18 7.37
CA SER A 144 -13.30 4.34 8.03
C SER A 144 -14.83 4.26 8.11
N VAL A 145 -15.45 3.26 7.47
CA VAL A 145 -16.91 2.99 7.51
C VAL A 145 -17.22 2.03 8.67
#